data_AF-A0A7J8PYM6-F1
#
_entry.id   AF-A0A7J8PYM6-F1
#
_cell.length_a   1.000
_cell.length_b   1.000
_cell.length_c   1.000
_cell.angle_alpha   90.00
_cell.angle_beta   90.00
_cell.angle_gamma   90.00
#
_symmetry.space_group_name_H-M   'P 1'
#
loop_
_entity.id
_entity.type
_entity.pdbx_description
1 polymer ?
#
loop_
_entity_poly.entity_id
_entity_poly.type
_entity_poly.pdbx_seq_one_letter_code
_entity_poly.pdbx_strand_id
1 'polypeptide(L)'
;MLNQQFQEPFLAVVIDPTRTVSAGKVEIGAFRTYPEGYKPPDDPISEYQTIPLNKIEDFGVHCKQYYALDITYFKSSLDCHLLDLLWNKYWVNTLSSSPLLGNGDYVAGQISDLAEKLEQAENQLAHSRIGPLGPPRKKEESQLAKITRDSAKITVEQVHGLMSQVIKDILFNSVRQSSRSQNDQSGPEPMIET
;
A
#
# COMPACT_ATOMS: atom_id res chain seq x y z
N MET A 1 -19.05 -3.42 -24.40
CA MET A 1 -18.76 -1.99 -24.13
C MET A 1 -20.04 -1.16 -24.00
N LEU A 2 -20.99 -1.57 -23.15
CA LEU A 2 -22.33 -0.97 -23.18
C LEU A 2 -22.35 0.53 -22.80
N ASN A 3 -21.68 0.90 -21.70
CA ASN A 3 -21.77 2.25 -21.17
C ASN A 3 -21.10 3.30 -22.08
N GLN A 4 -19.95 2.97 -22.67
CA GLN A 4 -19.29 3.86 -23.63
C GLN A 4 -20.06 4.00 -24.95
N GLN A 5 -20.84 2.99 -25.36
CA GLN A 5 -21.58 3.04 -26.62
C GLN A 5 -22.84 3.92 -26.56
N PHE A 6 -23.46 4.04 -25.38
CA PHE A 6 -24.75 4.72 -25.22
C PHE A 6 -24.70 6.00 -24.36
N GLN A 7 -23.61 6.25 -23.62
CA GLN A 7 -23.53 7.37 -22.65
C GLN A 7 -22.19 8.13 -22.75
N GLU A 8 -21.74 8.49 -23.94
CA GLU A 8 -20.54 9.32 -24.06
C GLU A 8 -20.77 10.76 -23.55
N PRO A 9 -19.77 11.37 -22.87
CA PRO A 9 -18.47 10.81 -22.48
C PRO A 9 -18.53 9.92 -21.22
N PHE A 10 -17.89 8.75 -21.27
CA PHE A 10 -17.86 7.78 -20.15
C PHE A 10 -16.45 7.29 -19.82
N LEU A 11 -16.14 7.16 -18.52
CA LEU A 11 -14.91 6.53 -18.00
C LEU A 11 -15.22 5.69 -16.76
N ALA A 12 -14.34 4.75 -16.44
CA ALA A 12 -14.44 3.95 -15.22
C ALA A 12 -13.45 4.47 -14.17
N VAL A 13 -13.92 4.66 -12.93
CA VAL A 13 -13.07 4.95 -11.77
C VAL A 13 -13.03 3.71 -10.88
N VAL A 14 -11.84 3.30 -10.48
CA VAL A 14 -11.60 2.16 -9.57
C VAL A 14 -10.92 2.69 -8.32
N ILE A 15 -11.42 2.32 -7.15
CA ILE A 15 -10.90 2.75 -5.85
C ILE A 15 -10.63 1.50 -5.02
N ASP A 16 -9.44 1.41 -4.44
CA ASP A 16 -9.09 0.37 -3.46
C ASP A 16 -9.05 0.97 -2.06
N PRO A 17 -10.16 0.90 -1.30
CA PRO A 17 -10.22 1.51 0.04
C PRO A 17 -9.28 0.81 1.02
N THR A 18 -9.11 -0.51 0.92
CA THR A 18 -8.27 -1.28 1.84
C THR A 18 -6.80 -0.92 1.64
N ARG A 19 -6.34 -0.90 0.39
CA ARG A 19 -4.96 -0.48 0.08
C ARG A 19 -4.73 0.98 0.41
N THR A 20 -5.74 1.85 0.24
CA THR A 20 -5.64 3.26 0.62
C THR A 20 -5.32 3.43 2.10
N VAL A 21 -6.00 2.68 2.98
CA VAL A 21 -5.76 2.75 4.43
C VAL A 21 -4.38 2.17 4.77
N SER A 22 -3.97 1.06 4.13
CA SER A 22 -2.67 0.42 4.39
C SER A 22 -1.48 1.24 3.92
N ALA A 23 -1.56 1.84 2.73
CA ALA A 23 -0.48 2.64 2.14
C ALA A 23 -0.44 4.08 2.68
N GLY A 24 -1.53 4.57 3.28
CA GLY A 24 -1.65 5.97 3.70
C GLY A 24 -1.73 6.97 2.53
N LYS A 25 -2.04 6.47 1.33
CA LYS A 25 -2.18 7.24 0.08
C LYS A 25 -3.44 6.77 -0.64
N VAL A 26 -4.18 7.69 -1.26
CA VAL A 26 -5.38 7.34 -2.03
C VAL A 26 -5.00 6.50 -3.24
N GLU A 27 -5.47 5.25 -3.25
CA GLU A 27 -5.31 4.29 -4.34
C GLU A 27 -6.53 4.36 -5.26
N ILE A 28 -6.37 5.13 -6.33
CA ILE A 28 -7.41 5.42 -7.31
C ILE A 28 -6.85 5.30 -8.72
N GLY A 29 -7.62 4.68 -9.60
CA GLY A 29 -7.33 4.58 -11.03
C GLY A 29 -8.52 5.03 -11.86
N ALA A 30 -8.25 5.65 -13.00
CA ALA A 30 -9.25 6.04 -13.97
C ALA A 30 -8.91 5.38 -15.30
N PHE A 31 -9.88 4.75 -15.94
CA PHE A 31 -9.65 3.90 -17.10
C PHE A 31 -10.70 4.13 -18.19
N ARG A 32 -10.27 3.97 -19.44
CA ARG A 32 -11.16 3.84 -20.59
C ARG A 32 -10.80 2.62 -21.41
N THR A 33 -11.81 1.93 -21.89
CA THR A 33 -11.63 0.83 -22.85
C THR A 33 -11.34 1.37 -24.24
N TYR A 34 -10.53 0.65 -25.01
CA TYR A 34 -10.38 0.89 -26.44
C TYR A 34 -11.68 0.49 -27.17
N PRO A 35 -12.02 1.13 -28.30
CA PRO A 35 -13.14 0.68 -29.13
C PRO A 35 -12.94 -0.73 -29.68
N GLU A 36 -14.02 -1.42 -30.03
CA GLU A 36 -13.93 -2.74 -30.68
C GLU A 36 -13.14 -2.66 -31.99
N GLY A 37 -12.20 -3.58 -32.18
CA GLY A 37 -11.33 -3.64 -33.36
C GLY A 37 -10.08 -2.77 -33.29
N TYR A 38 -9.94 -1.88 -32.32
CA TYR A 38 -8.72 -1.10 -32.12
C TYR A 38 -7.66 -1.91 -31.37
N LYS A 39 -6.43 -1.95 -31.92
CA LYS A 39 -5.26 -2.53 -31.24
C LYS A 39 -4.26 -1.41 -30.95
N PRO A 40 -3.84 -1.22 -29.69
CA PRO A 40 -2.85 -0.21 -29.36
C PRO A 40 -1.51 -0.50 -30.06
N PRO A 41 -0.82 0.54 -30.58
CA PRO A 41 0.42 0.37 -31.33
C PRO A 41 1.61 -0.05 -30.45
N ASP A 42 1.61 0.31 -29.17
CA ASP A 42 2.62 -0.06 -28.18
C ASP A 42 1.93 -0.61 -26.91
N ASP A 43 2.54 -1.59 -26.25
CA ASP A 43 2.13 -1.98 -24.90
C ASP A 43 2.53 -0.82 -23.96
N PRO A 44 1.57 -0.05 -23.41
CA PRO A 44 1.93 0.97 -22.44
C PRO A 44 2.62 0.28 -21.25
N ILE A 45 3.63 0.96 -20.71
CA ILE A 45 4.34 0.49 -19.52
C ILE A 45 3.33 0.48 -18.37
N SER A 46 2.72 -0.67 -18.10
CA SER A 46 1.84 -0.83 -16.95
C SER A 46 2.70 -0.76 -15.70
N GLU A 47 2.36 0.16 -14.80
CA GLU A 47 2.98 0.20 -13.48
C GLU A 47 2.76 -1.14 -12.77
N TYR A 48 3.83 -1.72 -12.20
CA TYR A 48 3.73 -3.00 -11.50
C TYR A 48 2.88 -2.85 -10.26
N GLN A 49 1.85 -3.68 -10.13
CA GLN A 49 1.00 -3.76 -8.95
C GLN A 49 1.02 -5.16 -8.39
N THR A 50 1.02 -5.27 -7.06
CA THR A 50 0.86 -6.53 -6.36
C THR A 50 -0.58 -7.00 -6.52
N ILE A 51 -0.77 -8.03 -7.34
CA ILE A 51 -2.05 -8.67 -7.63
C ILE A 51 -2.08 -10.03 -6.92
N PRO A 52 -3.16 -10.33 -6.17
CA PRO A 52 -3.38 -11.65 -5.60
C PRO A 52 -3.39 -12.76 -6.66
N LEU A 53 -2.90 -13.95 -6.31
CA LEU A 53 -2.80 -15.10 -7.22
C LEU A 53 -4.15 -15.45 -7.87
N ASN A 54 -5.23 -15.42 -7.10
CA ASN A 54 -6.57 -15.72 -7.60
C ASN A 54 -7.12 -14.73 -8.64
N LYS A 55 -6.43 -13.60 -8.89
CA LYS A 55 -6.83 -12.57 -9.86
C LYS A 55 -5.82 -12.35 -10.97
N ILE A 56 -4.66 -13.02 -10.93
CA ILE A 56 -3.55 -12.72 -11.84
C ILE A 56 -3.87 -13.11 -13.29
N GLU A 57 -4.62 -14.19 -13.49
CA GLU A 57 -5.00 -14.68 -14.82
C GLU A 57 -5.98 -13.72 -15.51
N ASP A 58 -7.07 -13.38 -14.83
CA ASP A 58 -8.08 -12.43 -15.33
C ASP A 58 -7.45 -11.07 -15.64
N PHE A 59 -6.54 -10.60 -14.79
CA PHE A 59 -5.83 -9.35 -15.02
C PHE A 59 -4.97 -9.41 -16.28
N GLY A 60 -4.22 -10.50 -16.49
CA GLY A 60 -3.35 -10.69 -17.66
C GLY A 60 -4.10 -10.74 -19.00
N VAL A 61 -5.33 -11.23 -19.01
CA VAL A 61 -6.15 -11.34 -20.23
C VAL A 61 -6.72 -9.98 -20.65
N HIS A 62 -7.15 -9.15 -19.68
CA HIS A 62 -7.88 -7.93 -19.96
C HIS A 62 -7.04 -6.64 -19.90
N CYS A 63 -5.80 -6.68 -19.42
CA CYS A 63 -4.96 -5.49 -19.25
C CYS A 63 -4.71 -4.70 -20.55
N LYS A 64 -4.82 -5.34 -21.72
CA LYS A 64 -4.63 -4.70 -23.04
C LYS A 64 -5.88 -4.04 -23.61
N GLN A 65 -7.03 -4.21 -22.97
CA GLN A 65 -8.33 -3.74 -23.47
C GLN A 65 -8.65 -2.31 -23.00
N TYR A 66 -7.86 -1.77 -22.08
CA TYR A 66 -8.05 -0.44 -21.53
C TYR A 66 -6.72 0.29 -21.36
N TYR A 67 -6.80 1.60 -21.17
CA TYR A 67 -5.67 2.45 -20.82
C TYR A 67 -6.01 3.29 -19.60
N ALA A 68 -4.98 3.58 -18.81
CA ALA A 68 -5.08 4.46 -17.65
C ALA A 68 -5.13 5.93 -18.11
N LEU A 69 -5.91 6.73 -17.39
CA LEU A 69 -5.97 8.18 -17.52
C LEU A 69 -5.22 8.83 -16.36
N ASP A 70 -4.57 9.95 -16.64
CA ASP A 70 -3.95 10.76 -15.60
C ASP A 70 -5.02 11.37 -14.68
N ILE A 71 -4.79 11.27 -13.38
CA ILE A 71 -5.68 11.81 -12.35
C ILE A 71 -5.03 13.05 -11.76
N THR A 72 -5.75 14.17 -11.85
CA THR A 72 -5.39 15.41 -11.16
C THR A 72 -6.48 15.79 -10.16
N TYR A 73 -6.06 16.28 -9.00
CA TYR A 73 -6.97 16.76 -7.98
C TYR A 73 -7.13 18.27 -8.07
N PHE A 74 -8.33 18.76 -7.80
CA PHE A 74 -8.58 20.18 -7.61
C PHE A 74 -9.44 20.36 -6.36
N LYS A 75 -9.38 21.56 -5.79
CA LYS A 75 -10.27 22.01 -4.71
C LYS A 75 -10.75 23.40 -5.03
N SER A 76 -12.01 23.71 -4.74
CA SER A 76 -12.50 25.08 -4.87
C SER A 76 -11.90 25.96 -3.76
N SER A 77 -12.01 27.29 -3.91
CA SER A 77 -11.61 28.23 -2.86
C SER A 77 -12.37 28.00 -1.56
N LEU A 78 -13.66 27.65 -1.65
CA LEU A 78 -14.49 27.32 -0.50
C LEU A 78 -14.07 25.99 0.14
N ASP A 79 -13.82 24.93 -0.65
CA ASP A 79 -13.36 23.64 -0.11
C ASP A 79 -12.03 23.80 0.63
N CYS A 80 -11.13 24.62 0.07
CA CYS A 80 -9.86 24.91 0.71
C CYS A 80 -10.07 25.53 2.09
N HIS A 81 -10.93 26.55 2.19
CA HIS A 81 -11.25 27.20 3.45
C HIS A 81 -11.93 26.24 4.45
N LEU A 82 -12.86 25.40 3.99
CA LEU A 82 -13.56 24.44 4.84
C LEU A 82 -12.63 23.35 5.37
N LEU A 83 -11.72 22.82 4.53
CA LEU A 83 -10.74 21.81 4.93
C LEU A 83 -9.77 22.36 5.98
N ASP A 84 -9.35 23.62 5.86
CA ASP A 84 -8.49 24.27 6.86
C ASP A 84 -9.21 24.41 8.21
N LEU A 85 -10.50 24.80 8.21
CA LEU A 85 -11.31 24.86 9.42
C LEU A 85 -11.54 23.47 10.04
N LEU A 86 -11.73 22.44 9.21
CA LEU A 86 -11.85 21.05 9.64
C LEU A 86 -10.57 20.55 10.30
N TRP A 87 -9.41 20.87 9.70
CA TRP A 87 -8.11 20.46 10.22
C TRP A 87 -7.87 20.96 11.65
N ASN A 88 -8.29 22.20 11.96
CA ASN A 88 -8.20 22.77 13.31
C ASN A 88 -8.92 21.94 14.39
N LYS A 89 -9.90 21.12 14.02
CA LYS A 89 -10.63 20.24 14.94
C LYS A 89 -10.27 18.77 14.79
N TYR A 90 -9.86 18.32 13.61
CA TYR A 90 -9.75 16.89 13.28
C TYR A 90 -8.31 16.36 13.31
N TRP A 91 -7.29 17.21 13.50
CA TRP A 91 -5.87 16.81 13.57
C TRP A 91 -5.60 15.70 14.60
N VAL A 92 -6.37 15.66 15.70
CA VAL A 92 -6.24 14.65 16.76
C VAL A 92 -6.41 13.24 16.19
N ASN A 93 -7.28 13.06 15.19
CA ASN A 93 -7.51 11.74 14.58
C ASN A 93 -6.30 11.22 13.81
N THR A 94 -5.51 12.12 13.20
CA THR A 94 -4.25 11.73 12.57
C THR A 94 -3.28 11.16 13.61
N LEU A 95 -3.22 11.77 14.80
CA LEU A 95 -2.34 11.31 15.88
C LEU A 95 -2.90 10.14 16.69
N SER A 96 -4.21 9.89 16.69
CA SER A 96 -4.80 8.75 17.40
C SER A 96 -4.90 7.49 16.53
N SER A 97 -4.83 7.65 15.20
CA SER A 97 -4.94 6.54 14.26
C SER A 97 -3.85 5.47 14.46
N SER A 98 -4.21 4.21 14.22
CA SER A 98 -3.31 3.06 14.31
C SER A 98 -3.52 2.13 13.11
N PRO A 99 -2.76 2.31 12.01
CA PRO A 99 -2.90 1.50 10.81
C PRO A 99 -2.68 0.00 11.06
N LEU A 100 -1.85 -0.36 12.05
CA LEU A 100 -1.54 -1.74 12.41
C LEU A 100 -2.75 -2.51 12.96
N LEU A 101 -3.67 -1.82 13.64
CA LEU A 101 -4.85 -2.48 14.24
C LEU A 101 -6.02 -2.55 13.28
N GLY A 102 -6.19 -1.55 12.40
CA GLY A 102 -7.31 -1.47 11.47
C GLY A 102 -7.22 -2.44 10.29
N ASN A 103 -6.00 -2.85 9.91
CA ASN A 103 -5.75 -3.57 8.66
C ASN A 103 -5.20 -4.99 8.86
N GLY A 104 -5.38 -5.58 10.04
CA GLY A 104 -4.80 -6.90 10.39
C GLY A 104 -5.16 -8.01 9.40
N ASP A 105 -6.44 -8.13 9.03
CA ASP A 105 -6.92 -9.16 8.10
C ASP A 105 -6.34 -8.99 6.69
N TYR A 106 -6.18 -7.75 6.23
CA TYR A 106 -5.56 -7.45 4.95
C TYR A 106 -4.10 -7.91 4.91
N VAL A 107 -3.34 -7.58 5.95
CA VAL A 107 -1.93 -7.96 6.06
C VAL A 107 -1.79 -9.48 6.15
N ALA A 108 -2.63 -10.15 6.94
CA ALA A 108 -2.65 -11.61 7.02
C ALA A 108 -2.94 -12.25 5.65
N GLY A 109 -3.91 -11.70 4.91
CA GLY A 109 -4.21 -12.13 3.54
C GLY A 109 -3.05 -11.93 2.58
N GLN A 110 -2.34 -10.80 2.64
CA GLN A 110 -1.17 -10.55 1.81
C GLN A 110 0.00 -11.49 2.13
N ILE A 111 0.21 -11.82 3.41
CA ILE A 111 1.24 -12.79 3.83
C ILE A 111 0.88 -14.20 3.32
N SER A 112 -0.41 -14.58 3.41
CA SER A 112 -0.88 -15.87 2.87
C SER A 112 -0.65 -15.96 1.35
N ASP A 113 -1.04 -14.93 0.60
CA ASP A 113 -0.83 -14.86 -0.86
C ASP A 113 0.68 -14.90 -1.21
N LEU A 114 1.51 -14.20 -0.43
CA LEU A 114 2.96 -14.22 -0.62
C LEU A 114 3.55 -15.62 -0.38
N ALA A 115 3.07 -16.35 0.62
CA ALA A 115 3.49 -17.72 0.91
C ALA A 115 3.13 -18.67 -0.23
N GLU A 116 1.90 -18.59 -0.74
CA GLU A 116 1.46 -19.37 -1.90
C GLU A 116 2.28 -19.06 -3.15
N LYS A 117 2.59 -17.79 -3.43
CA LYS A 117 3.47 -17.39 -4.54
C LYS A 117 4.87 -17.98 -4.40
N LEU A 118 5.40 -18.01 -3.19
CA LEU A 118 6.73 -18.55 -2.90
C LEU A 118 6.77 -20.07 -3.11
N GLU A 119 5.75 -20.79 -2.66
CA GLU A 119 5.61 -22.25 -2.90
C GLU A 119 5.53 -22.57 -4.40
N GLN A 120 4.78 -21.80 -5.18
CA GLN A 120 4.71 -21.96 -6.64
C GLN A 120 6.07 -21.73 -7.31
N ALA A 121 6.80 -20.69 -6.89
CA ALA A 121 8.13 -20.38 -7.44
C ALA A 121 9.16 -21.47 -7.09
N GLU A 122 9.10 -22.03 -5.88
CA GLU A 122 9.96 -23.14 -5.45
C GLU A 122 9.70 -24.40 -6.30
N ASN A 123 8.43 -24.77 -6.49
CA ASN A 123 8.04 -25.92 -7.29
C ASN A 123 8.51 -25.80 -8.75
N GLN A 124 8.47 -24.61 -9.35
CA GLN A 124 8.96 -24.36 -10.71
C GLN A 124 10.49 -24.47 -10.81
N LEU A 125 11.21 -24.04 -9.77
CA LEU A 125 12.66 -24.17 -9.71
C LEU A 125 13.11 -25.63 -9.53
N ALA A 126 12.37 -26.40 -8.72
CA ALA A 126 12.61 -27.84 -8.53
C ALA A 126 12.42 -28.62 -9.83
N HIS A 127 11.39 -28.31 -10.62
CA HIS A 127 11.14 -28.95 -11.93
C HIS A 127 12.15 -28.54 -13.01
N SER A 128 12.74 -27.34 -12.92
CA SER A 128 13.78 -26.89 -13.88
C SER A 128 15.13 -27.62 -13.72
N ARG A 129 15.34 -28.37 -12.62
CA ARG A 129 16.60 -29.11 -12.38
C ARG A 129 16.69 -30.46 -13.11
N ILE A 130 15.65 -30.91 -13.84
CA ILE A 130 15.58 -32.26 -14.43
C ILE A 130 15.60 -32.26 -15.99
N GLY A 131 15.60 -31.10 -16.68
CA GLY A 131 15.56 -31.01 -18.15
C GLY A 131 16.85 -30.52 -18.81
N PRO A 132 17.18 -30.97 -20.04
CA PRO A 132 18.40 -30.58 -20.74
C PRO A 132 18.38 -29.08 -21.13
N LEU A 133 19.58 -28.50 -21.12
CA LEU A 133 19.90 -27.08 -21.34
C LEU A 133 19.32 -26.56 -22.68
N GLY A 134 18.13 -25.97 -22.62
CA GLY A 134 17.52 -25.23 -23.73
C GLY A 134 18.05 -23.79 -23.85
N PRO A 135 17.80 -23.10 -24.98
CA PRO A 135 18.35 -21.78 -25.25
C PRO A 135 17.85 -20.74 -24.23
N PRO A 136 18.60 -19.62 -24.03
CA PRO A 136 18.29 -18.65 -23.00
C PRO A 136 16.93 -18.01 -23.28
N ARG A 137 15.96 -18.25 -22.39
CA ARG A 137 14.68 -17.53 -22.42
C ARG A 137 14.97 -16.03 -22.20
N LYS A 138 14.27 -15.17 -22.97
CA LYS A 138 14.29 -13.71 -22.83
C LYS A 138 14.18 -13.33 -21.34
N LYS A 139 14.85 -12.23 -20.94
CA LYS A 139 14.80 -11.62 -19.60
C LYS A 139 13.36 -11.19 -19.23
N GLU A 140 12.47 -12.13 -19.03
CA GLU A 140 11.30 -11.91 -18.20
C GLU A 140 11.79 -11.83 -16.76
N GLU A 141 11.24 -10.85 -16.05
CA GLU A 141 11.55 -10.63 -14.67
C GLU A 141 11.25 -11.90 -13.85
N SER A 142 12.26 -12.40 -13.13
CA SER A 142 12.13 -13.64 -12.36
C SER A 142 10.93 -13.55 -11.41
N GLN A 143 10.12 -14.60 -11.33
CA GLN A 143 9.01 -14.67 -10.37
C GLN A 143 9.49 -14.38 -8.94
N LEU A 144 10.70 -14.82 -8.60
CA LEU A 144 11.32 -14.52 -7.31
C LEU A 144 11.57 -13.02 -7.11
N ALA A 145 11.90 -12.27 -8.17
CA ALA A 145 12.04 -10.82 -8.11
C ALA A 145 10.69 -10.12 -7.86
N LYS A 146 9.59 -10.63 -8.45
CA LYS A 146 8.23 -10.14 -8.17
C LYS A 146 7.83 -10.39 -6.72
N ILE A 147 8.08 -11.60 -6.21
CA ILE A 147 7.87 -11.97 -4.80
C ILE A 147 8.70 -11.08 -3.87
N THR A 148 9.95 -10.79 -4.22
CA THR A 148 10.81 -9.89 -3.44
C THR A 148 10.24 -8.45 -3.37
N ARG A 149 9.60 -7.96 -4.45
CA ARG A 149 8.93 -6.65 -4.41
C ARG A 149 7.67 -6.68 -3.57
N ASP A 150 6.86 -7.74 -3.71
CA ASP A 150 5.64 -7.91 -2.92
C ASP A 150 5.96 -7.97 -1.42
N SER A 151 7.00 -8.72 -1.03
CA SER A 151 7.44 -8.81 0.38
C SER A 151 8.02 -7.49 0.91
N ALA A 152 8.82 -6.80 0.10
CA ALA A 152 9.36 -5.49 0.46
C ALA A 152 8.23 -4.46 0.67
N LYS A 153 7.21 -4.47 -0.20
CA LYS A 153 6.04 -3.58 -0.07
C LYS A 153 5.31 -3.82 1.25
N ILE A 154 4.99 -5.07 1.58
CA ILE A 154 4.31 -5.42 2.84
C ILE A 154 5.13 -4.93 4.04
N THR A 155 6.45 -5.14 4.01
CA THR A 155 7.35 -4.75 5.10
C THR A 155 7.38 -3.24 5.29
N VAL A 156 7.47 -2.46 4.22
CA VAL A 156 7.46 -0.99 4.28
C VAL A 156 6.16 -0.48 4.90
N GLU A 157 5.01 -1.05 4.53
CA GLU A 157 3.71 -0.68 5.11
C GLU A 157 3.66 -0.98 6.63
N GLN A 158 4.18 -2.13 7.07
CA GLN A 158 4.24 -2.48 8.50
C GLN A 158 5.21 -1.57 9.28
N VAL A 159 6.36 -1.25 8.70
CA VAL A 159 7.34 -0.35 9.32
C VAL A 159 6.78 1.06 9.48
N HIS A 160 6.05 1.58 8.49
CA HIS A 160 5.36 2.88 8.63
C HIS A 160 4.34 2.87 9.77
N GLY A 161 3.54 1.80 9.89
CA GLY A 161 2.60 1.62 10.99
C GLY A 161 3.28 1.59 12.36
N LEU A 162 4.40 0.89 12.48
CA LEU A 162 5.19 0.80 13.71
C LEU A 162 5.86 2.14 14.07
N MET A 163 6.43 2.82 13.07
CA MET A 163 7.03 4.14 13.26
C MET A 163 6.03 5.14 13.83
N SER A 164 4.78 5.12 13.36
CA SER A 164 3.70 5.92 13.94
C SER A 164 3.46 5.61 15.42
N GLN A 165 3.49 4.34 15.84
CA GLN A 165 3.35 3.98 17.26
C GLN A 165 4.52 4.48 18.10
N VAL A 166 5.75 4.31 17.61
CA VAL A 166 6.95 4.76 18.32
C VAL A 166 6.94 6.27 18.51
N ILE A 167 6.57 7.03 17.47
CA ILE A 167 6.44 8.50 17.57
C ILE A 167 5.40 8.88 18.63
N LYS A 168 4.25 8.21 18.66
CA LYS A 168 3.20 8.47 19.67
C LYS A 168 3.68 8.15 21.08
N ASP A 169 4.40 7.05 21.26
CA ASP A 169 4.97 6.67 22.56
C ASP A 169 5.98 7.71 23.07
N ILE A 170 6.88 8.16 22.20
CA ILE A 170 7.85 9.21 22.52
C ILE A 170 7.12 10.51 22.89
N LEU A 171 6.15 10.95 22.08
CA LEU A 171 5.47 12.23 22.31
C LEU A 171 4.62 12.24 23.58
N PHE A 172 3.92 11.14 23.91
CA PHE A 172 2.89 11.15 24.95
C PHE A 172 3.26 10.37 26.22
N ASN A 173 4.11 9.34 26.10
CA ASN A 173 4.42 8.44 27.23
C ASN A 173 5.82 8.68 27.82
N SER A 174 6.82 9.06 27.01
CA SER A 174 8.20 9.25 27.49
C SER A 174 8.37 10.47 28.42
N VAL A 175 7.60 11.54 28.18
CA VAL A 175 7.67 12.79 28.99
C VAL A 175 7.37 12.51 30.46
N ARG A 176 6.44 11.58 30.76
CA ARG A 176 6.04 11.23 32.13
C ARG A 176 7.12 10.46 32.90
N GLN A 177 7.99 9.75 32.21
CA GLN A 177 9.08 9.00 32.86
C GLN A 177 10.19 9.95 33.33
N SER A 178 10.55 10.96 32.53
CA SER A 178 11.56 11.97 32.90
C SER A 178 11.17 12.80 34.14
N SER A 179 9.89 13.15 34.27
CA SER A 179 9.38 13.92 35.42
C SER A 179 9.28 13.10 36.71
N ARG A 180 9.08 11.78 36.63
CA ARG A 180 9.07 10.91 37.81
C ARG A 180 10.48 10.75 38.40
N SER A 181 11.49 10.61 37.56
CA SER A 181 12.88 10.47 38.01
C SER A 181 13.44 11.72 38.70
N GLN A 182 12.91 12.92 38.42
CA GLN A 182 13.32 14.15 39.10
C GLN A 182 12.67 14.34 40.48
N ASN A 183 11.41 13.91 40.66
CA ASN A 183 10.71 14.06 41.95
C ASN A 183 11.21 13.10 43.05
N ASP A 184 11.86 11.99 42.68
CA ASP A 184 12.44 11.04 43.64
C ASP A 184 13.85 11.44 44.12
N GLN A 185 14.47 12.51 43.55
CA GLN A 185 15.78 13.01 43.99
C GLN A 185 15.71 14.17 44.99
N SER A 186 14.52 14.71 45.28
CA SER A 186 14.31 15.80 46.25
C SER A 186 13.69 15.30 47.56
N GLY A 187 14.29 14.27 48.18
CA GLY A 187 14.00 13.90 49.57
C GLY A 187 14.87 14.72 50.54
N PRO A 188 14.38 15.10 51.73
CA PRO A 188 15.14 15.97 52.64
C PRO A 188 16.39 15.25 53.16
N GLU A 189 17.54 15.93 53.14
CA GLU A 189 18.79 15.43 53.73
C GLU A 189 18.62 15.19 55.25
N PRO A 190 19.13 14.07 55.80
CA PRO A 190 19.09 13.85 57.23
C PRO A 190 20.06 14.81 57.94
N MET A 191 19.53 15.58 58.90
CA MET A 191 20.34 16.37 59.82
C MET A 191 21.31 15.44 60.59
N ILE A 192 22.60 15.66 60.41
CA ILE A 192 23.66 15.03 61.21
C ILE A 192 23.82 15.88 62.47
N GLU A 193 23.34 15.40 63.61
CA GLU A 193 23.71 15.95 64.92
C GLU A 193 25.12 15.46 65.29
N THR A 194 25.98 16.41 65.67
CA THR A 194 27.35 16.19 66.18
C THR A 194 27.34 16.14 67.69
#